data_AF-A0A1Y2TCA9-F1
#
_entry.id   AF-A0A1Y2TCA9-F1
#
_cell.length_a   1.000
_cell.length_b   1.000
_cell.length_c   1.000
_cell.angle_alpha   90.00
_cell.angle_beta   90.00
_cell.angle_gamma   90.00
#
_symmetry.space_group_name_H-M   'P 1'
#
loop_
_entity.id
_entity.type
_entity.pdbx_description
1 polymer ?
#
loop_
_entity_poly.entity_id
_entity_poly.type
_entity_poly.pdbx_seq_one_letter_code
_entity_poly.pdbx_strand_id
1 'polypeptide(L)'
;MTIRDTNKTYKQNPTNIFQNPIFYRVIHSGCPAESDGSVRPRLHIPEFETLTKAEKQSHIENHLDCYNGEVTPFISLTDNLLWALHRALCTFKSEKDVAILLIDPLMLRPGSYEKLNVLRSKCGLPEDSQYSSEILVWGEIPKDSTICRWPKPRIITSGLFQVFPSLGTMMRVSYLRFVGLQELEAQLNKDFKNKRPVSAELARALRFLDMKPSSSHMKQVFMFILGKAAGIEVEQSFDNAEAAIKGRCQREIDEFEQAARELTRLSATRKRRMPTKR
;
A
#
# COMPACT_ATOMS: atom_id res chain seq x y z
N MET A 1 -21.02 -6.67 35.27
CA MET A 1 -19.89 -7.59 35.02
C MET A 1 -20.34 -8.51 33.89
N THR A 2 -20.08 -8.15 32.64
CA THR A 2 -20.51 -8.96 31.48
C THR A 2 -19.77 -8.50 30.21
N ILE A 3 -18.84 -9.36 29.78
CA ILE A 3 -18.34 -9.60 28.41
C ILE A 3 -17.83 -8.35 27.66
N ARG A 4 -16.67 -7.80 28.09
CA ARG A 4 -15.88 -6.85 27.28
C ARG A 4 -14.44 -7.29 26.99
N ASP A 5 -13.98 -8.45 27.44
CA ASP A 5 -12.53 -8.71 27.55
C ASP A 5 -12.04 -10.08 27.04
N THR A 6 -12.52 -10.58 25.89
CA THR A 6 -11.95 -11.85 25.35
C THR A 6 -11.49 -11.84 23.90
N ASN A 7 -11.74 -10.80 23.10
CA ASN A 7 -11.30 -10.78 21.68
C ASN A 7 -10.29 -9.68 21.30
N LYS A 8 -9.78 -8.88 22.25
CA LYS A 8 -8.76 -7.83 21.98
C LYS A 8 -7.31 -8.30 22.08
N THR A 9 -7.07 -9.60 22.32
CA THR A 9 -5.74 -10.18 22.58
C THR A 9 -5.17 -10.98 21.41
N TYR A 10 -5.79 -10.98 20.23
CA TYR A 10 -5.18 -11.58 19.05
C TYR A 10 -4.19 -10.63 18.38
N LYS A 11 -2.90 -10.83 18.74
CA LYS A 11 -1.66 -10.39 18.09
C LYS A 11 -1.40 -8.89 17.99
N GLN A 12 -1.12 -8.25 19.13
CA GLN A 12 -0.46 -6.93 19.15
C GLN A 12 1.00 -6.98 18.67
N ASN A 13 1.61 -8.17 18.57
CA ASN A 13 2.93 -8.35 17.97
C ASN A 13 2.83 -9.38 16.84
N PRO A 14 2.81 -8.96 15.57
CA PRO A 14 2.84 -9.90 14.47
C PRO A 14 4.18 -10.67 14.49
N THR A 15 4.14 -11.97 14.22
CA THR A 15 5.34 -12.83 14.20
C THR A 15 6.27 -12.45 13.05
N ASN A 16 5.69 -11.87 12.00
CA ASN A 16 6.35 -11.38 10.80
C ASN A 16 5.77 -10.02 10.41
N ILE A 17 6.61 -9.10 9.95
CA ILE A 17 6.21 -7.75 9.57
C ILE A 17 5.14 -7.72 8.47
N PHE A 18 5.08 -8.74 7.59
CA PHE A 18 4.08 -8.83 6.53
C PHE A 18 2.81 -9.59 6.90
N GLN A 19 2.67 -10.05 8.15
CA GLN A 19 1.49 -10.78 8.58
C GLN A 19 0.20 -9.95 8.43
N ASN A 20 0.32 -8.62 8.52
CA ASN A 20 -0.76 -7.67 8.26
C ASN A 20 -0.25 -6.64 7.23
N PRO A 21 -0.30 -6.94 5.92
CA PRO A 21 0.26 -6.08 4.88
C PRO A 21 -0.54 -4.78 4.75
N ILE A 22 0.15 -3.65 4.62
CA ILE A 22 -0.49 -2.37 4.28
C ILE A 22 -1.19 -2.51 2.93
N PHE A 23 -2.41 -1.99 2.85
CA PHE A 23 -3.11 -1.82 1.59
C PHE A 23 -2.92 -0.41 1.05
N TYR A 24 -2.89 -0.28 -0.27
CA TYR A 24 -2.67 0.98 -0.97
C TYR A 24 -3.87 1.32 -1.84
N ARG A 25 -4.42 2.52 -1.69
CA ARG A 25 -5.44 3.09 -2.57
C ARG A 25 -4.87 4.26 -3.34
N VAL A 26 -4.93 4.23 -4.66
CA VAL A 26 -4.71 5.44 -5.46
C VAL A 26 -6.03 6.21 -5.55
N ILE A 27 -6.00 7.45 -5.11
CA ILE A 27 -7.11 8.40 -5.17
C ILE A 27 -6.77 9.51 -6.15
N HIS A 28 -7.78 9.96 -6.87
CA HIS A 28 -7.68 10.91 -7.98
C HIS A 28 -9.06 11.58 -8.17
N SER A 29 -9.19 12.57 -9.06
CA SER A 29 -10.42 13.40 -9.11
C SER A 29 -11.67 12.62 -9.53
N GLY A 30 -11.50 11.46 -10.17
CA GLY A 30 -12.59 10.55 -10.52
C GLY A 30 -13.00 9.59 -9.40
N CYS A 31 -12.35 9.59 -8.23
CA CYS A 31 -12.77 8.74 -7.11
C CYS A 31 -14.01 9.32 -6.40
N PRO A 32 -14.88 8.49 -5.78
CA PRO A 32 -15.94 8.99 -4.92
C PRO A 32 -15.39 9.93 -3.84
N ALA A 33 -16.17 10.96 -3.52
CA ALA A 33 -15.76 12.00 -2.58
C ALA A 33 -15.44 11.41 -1.20
N GLU A 34 -14.29 11.80 -0.65
CA GLU A 34 -13.94 11.52 0.75
C GLU A 34 -14.93 12.27 1.65
N SER A 35 -15.73 11.56 2.44
CA SER A 35 -16.62 12.18 3.44
C SER A 35 -15.90 12.17 4.78
N ASP A 36 -15.51 13.34 5.29
CA ASP A 36 -14.78 13.51 6.56
C ASP A 36 -13.45 12.72 6.67
N GLY A 37 -12.88 12.34 5.52
CA GLY A 37 -11.66 11.53 5.42
C GLY A 37 -11.88 10.02 5.41
N SER A 38 -13.14 9.55 5.43
CA SER A 38 -13.49 8.16 5.11
C SER A 38 -13.63 7.97 3.59
N VAL A 39 -13.40 6.74 3.11
CA VAL A 39 -13.67 6.37 1.71
C VAL A 39 -14.84 5.40 1.69
N ARG A 40 -15.88 5.75 0.93
CA ARG A 40 -17.11 4.95 0.80
C ARG A 40 -17.25 4.38 -0.61
N PRO A 41 -17.81 3.16 -0.75
CA PRO A 41 -18.19 2.67 -2.06
C PRO A 41 -19.31 3.52 -2.65
N ARG A 42 -19.41 3.58 -3.98
CA ARG A 42 -20.46 4.35 -4.67
C ARG A 42 -21.83 3.71 -4.52
N LEU A 43 -21.86 2.39 -4.41
CA LEU A 43 -23.05 1.61 -4.10
C LEU A 43 -22.91 1.02 -2.69
N HIS A 44 -23.86 1.31 -1.80
CA HIS A 44 -23.85 0.73 -0.47
C HIS A 44 -24.62 -0.60 -0.46
N ILE A 45 -23.92 -1.70 -0.18
CA ILE A 45 -24.51 -3.03 0.03
C ILE A 45 -24.06 -3.54 1.40
N PRO A 46 -24.84 -3.31 2.48
CA PRO A 46 -24.41 -3.60 3.85
C PRO A 46 -24.12 -5.08 4.13
N GLU A 47 -24.65 -5.97 3.28
CA GLU A 47 -24.57 -7.42 3.40
C GLU A 47 -24.12 -8.08 2.08
N PHE A 48 -23.04 -7.60 1.46
CA PHE A 48 -22.49 -8.25 0.25
C PHE A 48 -22.33 -9.77 0.42
N GLU A 49 -22.04 -10.23 1.64
CA GLU A 49 -21.89 -11.66 1.93
C GLU A 49 -23.17 -12.50 1.81
N THR A 50 -24.35 -11.89 1.98
CA THR A 50 -25.63 -12.59 1.91
C THR A 50 -26.16 -12.72 0.48
N LEU A 51 -25.53 -12.03 -0.48
CA LEU A 51 -25.85 -12.14 -1.89
C LEU A 51 -25.63 -13.57 -2.41
N THR A 52 -26.49 -13.98 -3.34
CA THR A 52 -26.33 -15.22 -4.09
C THR A 52 -25.04 -15.19 -4.92
N LYS A 53 -24.57 -16.38 -5.31
CA LYS A 53 -23.39 -16.50 -6.17
C LYS A 53 -23.52 -15.71 -7.48
N ALA A 54 -24.71 -15.71 -8.09
CA ALA A 54 -24.98 -15.02 -9.35
C ALA A 54 -24.94 -13.49 -9.18
N GLU A 55 -25.47 -12.96 -8.08
CA GLU A 55 -25.41 -11.52 -7.77
C GLU A 55 -23.98 -11.06 -7.48
N LYS A 56 -23.22 -11.83 -6.69
CA LYS A 56 -21.78 -11.55 -6.45
C LYS A 56 -21.00 -11.55 -7.77
N GLN A 57 -21.26 -12.55 -8.63
CA GLN A 57 -20.65 -12.64 -9.95
C GLN A 57 -20.95 -11.39 -10.80
N SER A 58 -22.22 -10.99 -10.89
CA SER A 58 -22.62 -9.80 -11.64
C SER A 58 -21.95 -8.52 -11.14
N HIS A 59 -21.87 -8.31 -9.83
CA HIS A 59 -21.15 -7.15 -9.29
C HIS A 59 -19.65 -7.17 -9.62
N ILE A 60 -19.03 -8.36 -9.58
CA ILE A 60 -17.61 -8.53 -9.95
C ILE A 60 -17.45 -8.24 -11.44
N GLU A 61 -18.23 -8.85 -12.32
CA GLU A 61 -18.16 -8.62 -13.77
C GLU A 61 -18.37 -7.16 -14.12
N ASN A 62 -19.35 -6.51 -13.50
CA ASN A 62 -19.56 -5.07 -13.65
C ASN A 62 -18.28 -4.35 -13.23
N HIS A 63 -17.71 -4.58 -12.03
CA HIS A 63 -16.45 -3.90 -11.60
C HIS A 63 -15.28 -3.99 -12.60
N LEU A 64 -15.21 -5.06 -13.39
CA LEU A 64 -14.12 -5.28 -14.34
C LEU A 64 -14.36 -4.64 -15.70
N ASP A 65 -15.61 -4.26 -16.02
CA ASP A 65 -15.92 -3.58 -17.26
C ASP A 65 -15.30 -2.17 -17.27
N CYS A 66 -14.33 -1.99 -18.17
CA CYS A 66 -13.55 -0.78 -18.35
C CYS A 66 -14.32 0.39 -18.98
N TYR A 67 -15.55 0.17 -19.46
CA TYR A 67 -16.43 1.20 -20.02
C TYR A 67 -17.42 1.81 -18.99
N ASN A 68 -17.38 1.36 -17.73
CA ASN A 68 -18.46 1.51 -16.74
C ASN A 68 -19.02 2.92 -16.46
N GLY A 69 -20.32 3.06 -16.78
CA GLY A 69 -21.24 4.01 -16.14
C GLY A 69 -21.91 3.46 -14.87
N GLU A 70 -21.78 2.16 -14.57
CA GLU A 70 -22.45 1.54 -13.43
C GLU A 70 -21.66 1.68 -12.12
N VAL A 71 -22.37 2.01 -11.04
CA VAL A 71 -21.80 2.11 -9.70
C VAL A 71 -21.69 0.72 -9.06
N THR A 72 -20.50 0.38 -8.58
CA THR A 72 -20.24 -0.92 -7.93
C THR A 72 -20.08 -0.77 -6.41
N PRO A 73 -20.27 -1.85 -5.64
CA PRO A 73 -20.13 -1.80 -4.19
C PRO A 73 -18.68 -1.81 -3.72
N PHE A 74 -17.70 -1.75 -4.63
CA PHE A 74 -16.30 -2.01 -4.31
C PHE A 74 -15.45 -0.75 -4.29
N ILE A 75 -14.56 -0.68 -3.31
CA ILE A 75 -13.37 0.16 -3.30
C ILE A 75 -12.18 -0.75 -3.60
N SER A 76 -11.51 -0.49 -4.71
CA SER A 76 -10.35 -1.27 -5.15
C SER A 76 -9.07 -0.82 -4.45
N LEU A 77 -8.36 -1.76 -3.83
CA LEU A 77 -7.08 -1.58 -3.14
C LEU A 77 -6.04 -2.51 -3.76
N THR A 78 -4.77 -2.33 -3.39
CA THR A 78 -3.71 -3.30 -3.68
C THR A 78 -2.82 -3.54 -2.47
N ASP A 79 -2.24 -4.73 -2.34
CA ASP A 79 -1.16 -5.02 -1.39
C ASP A 79 0.24 -4.77 -2.00
N ASN A 80 0.31 -4.31 -3.26
CA ASN A 80 1.54 -4.05 -3.98
C ASN A 80 1.82 -2.54 -4.12
N LEU A 81 2.82 -2.03 -3.37
CA LEU A 81 3.20 -0.62 -3.41
C LEU A 81 3.72 -0.19 -4.80
N LEU A 82 4.44 -1.06 -5.52
CA LEU A 82 4.95 -0.72 -6.84
C LEU A 82 3.82 -0.49 -7.84
N TRP A 83 2.75 -1.27 -7.73
CA TRP A 83 1.55 -1.08 -8.54
C TRP A 83 0.84 0.24 -8.20
N ALA A 84 0.72 0.58 -6.92
CA ALA A 84 0.16 1.86 -6.49
C ALA A 84 0.99 3.06 -6.99
N LEU A 85 2.32 2.98 -6.90
CA LEU A 85 3.24 3.99 -7.45
C LEU A 85 3.10 4.10 -8.97
N HIS A 86 3.07 2.96 -9.68
CA HIS A 86 2.86 2.92 -11.13
C HIS A 86 1.57 3.64 -11.52
N ARG A 87 0.46 3.33 -10.86
CA ARG A 87 -0.83 3.98 -11.16
C ARG A 87 -0.80 5.48 -10.88
N ALA A 88 -0.27 5.89 -9.73
CA ALA A 88 -0.22 7.30 -9.35
C ALA A 88 0.66 8.14 -10.29
N LEU A 89 1.77 7.58 -10.80
CA LEU A 89 2.78 8.30 -11.55
C LEU A 89 2.64 8.17 -13.07
N CYS A 90 2.18 7.01 -13.56
CA CYS A 90 2.06 6.70 -14.99
C CYS A 90 0.62 6.79 -15.48
N THR A 91 -0.30 6.05 -14.86
CA THR A 91 -1.70 5.99 -15.30
C THR A 91 -2.38 7.35 -15.10
N PHE A 92 -2.19 7.97 -13.95
CA PHE A 92 -2.77 9.28 -13.59
C PHE A 92 -1.76 10.42 -13.70
N LYS A 93 -0.83 10.33 -14.68
CA LYS A 93 0.23 11.32 -14.87
C LYS A 93 -0.30 12.74 -15.05
N SER A 94 -1.36 12.91 -15.84
CA SER A 94 -1.97 14.20 -16.18
C SER A 94 -2.90 14.77 -15.09
N GLU A 95 -3.35 13.95 -14.14
CA GLU A 95 -4.25 14.40 -13.08
C GLU A 95 -3.49 15.20 -12.00
N LYS A 96 -4.05 16.31 -11.53
CA LYS A 96 -3.36 17.17 -10.55
C LYS A 96 -3.48 16.64 -9.12
N ASP A 97 -4.65 16.12 -8.76
CA ASP A 97 -5.01 15.76 -7.38
C ASP A 97 -4.91 14.26 -7.14
N VAL A 98 -3.73 13.69 -7.41
CA VAL A 98 -3.44 12.27 -7.19
C VAL A 98 -2.73 12.05 -5.87
N ALA A 99 -3.15 11.05 -5.11
CA ALA A 99 -2.44 10.60 -3.91
C ALA A 99 -2.54 9.08 -3.74
N ILE A 100 -1.66 8.52 -2.90
CA ILE A 100 -1.75 7.14 -2.42
C ILE A 100 -2.13 7.17 -0.94
N LEU A 101 -3.20 6.50 -0.56
CA LEU A 101 -3.53 6.23 0.84
C LEU A 101 -2.87 4.91 1.24
N LEU A 102 -2.20 4.93 2.38
CA LEU A 102 -1.71 3.72 3.04
C LEU A 102 -2.72 3.34 4.13
N ILE A 103 -3.29 2.16 4.03
CA ILE A 103 -4.42 1.69 4.83
C ILE A 103 -3.98 0.51 5.69
N ASP A 104 -4.28 0.59 6.99
CA ASP A 104 -4.14 -0.51 7.93
C ASP A 104 -5.36 -1.45 7.80
N PRO A 105 -5.18 -2.68 7.29
CA PRO A 105 -6.30 -3.61 7.11
C PRO A 105 -6.94 -4.04 8.44
N LEU A 106 -6.23 -3.96 9.57
CA LEU A 106 -6.78 -4.34 10.88
C LEU A 106 -7.87 -3.39 11.36
N MET A 107 -7.91 -2.18 10.81
CA MET A 107 -8.91 -1.16 11.10
C MET A 107 -10.11 -1.24 10.16
N LEU A 108 -10.09 -2.14 9.17
CA LEU A 108 -11.25 -2.40 8.31
C LEU A 108 -12.23 -3.35 9.01
N ARG A 109 -13.51 -3.28 8.63
CA ARG A 109 -14.52 -4.20 9.14
C ARG A 109 -14.12 -5.64 8.77
N PRO A 110 -14.05 -6.59 9.72
CA PRO A 110 -13.76 -7.99 9.39
C PRO A 110 -14.77 -8.56 8.39
N GLY A 111 -14.29 -9.30 7.39
CA GLY A 111 -15.13 -9.86 6.33
C GLY A 111 -15.76 -8.79 5.42
N SER A 112 -15.15 -7.60 5.31
CA SER A 112 -15.58 -6.56 4.37
C SER A 112 -14.64 -6.35 3.19
N TYR A 113 -13.64 -7.23 3.04
CA TYR A 113 -12.67 -7.16 1.97
C TYR A 113 -12.08 -8.53 1.65
N GLU A 114 -11.67 -8.74 0.40
CA GLU A 114 -11.00 -9.96 -0.04
C GLU A 114 -10.21 -9.72 -1.34
N LYS A 115 -9.20 -10.57 -1.62
CA LYS A 115 -8.50 -10.54 -2.91
C LYS A 115 -9.49 -10.84 -4.04
N LEU A 116 -9.40 -10.07 -5.13
CA LEU A 116 -10.31 -10.19 -6.27
C LEU A 116 -10.28 -11.59 -6.87
N ASN A 117 -9.12 -12.19 -7.08
CA ASN A 117 -9.04 -13.57 -7.60
C ASN A 117 -9.69 -14.60 -6.66
N VAL A 118 -9.63 -14.40 -5.34
CA VAL A 118 -10.32 -15.28 -4.39
C VAL A 118 -11.84 -15.13 -4.51
N LEU A 119 -12.34 -13.89 -4.63
CA LEU A 119 -13.77 -13.63 -4.89
C LEU A 119 -14.23 -14.22 -6.21
N ARG A 120 -13.43 -14.07 -7.28
CA ARG A 120 -13.70 -14.66 -8.60
C ARG A 120 -13.83 -16.17 -8.52
N SER A 121 -12.86 -16.84 -7.90
CA SER A 121 -12.88 -18.30 -7.71
C SER A 121 -14.11 -18.76 -6.91
N LYS A 122 -14.49 -18.07 -5.83
CA LYS A 122 -15.73 -18.35 -5.08
C LYS A 122 -16.99 -18.20 -5.94
N CYS A 123 -16.96 -17.29 -6.91
CA CYS A 123 -18.07 -17.04 -7.84
C CYS A 123 -18.00 -17.90 -9.12
N GLY A 124 -17.03 -18.81 -9.25
CA GLY A 124 -16.87 -19.66 -10.45
C GLY A 124 -16.30 -18.92 -11.66
N LEU A 125 -15.72 -17.74 -11.46
CA LEU A 125 -14.96 -17.00 -12.47
C LEU A 125 -13.49 -17.45 -12.44
N PRO A 126 -12.82 -17.55 -13.60
CA PRO A 126 -11.40 -17.93 -13.65
C PRO A 126 -10.53 -16.84 -13.02
N GLU A 127 -9.42 -17.23 -12.40
CA GLU A 127 -8.43 -16.26 -11.93
C GLU A 127 -7.77 -15.52 -13.10
N ASP A 128 -7.38 -14.27 -12.87
CA ASP A 128 -6.70 -13.45 -13.86
C ASP A 128 -5.48 -12.79 -13.23
N SER A 129 -4.33 -12.92 -13.89
CA SER A 129 -3.05 -12.42 -13.39
C SER A 129 -3.01 -10.90 -13.27
N GLN A 130 -3.81 -10.18 -14.08
CA GLN A 130 -3.88 -8.72 -14.00
C GLN A 130 -4.48 -8.21 -12.68
N TYR A 131 -5.26 -9.05 -12.00
CA TYR A 131 -5.94 -8.76 -10.73
C TYR A 131 -5.27 -9.44 -9.52
N SER A 132 -4.08 -10.02 -9.70
CA SER A 132 -3.37 -10.82 -8.68
C SER A 132 -3.09 -10.08 -7.36
N SER A 133 -2.93 -8.76 -7.42
CA SER A 133 -2.71 -7.90 -6.25
C SER A 133 -3.92 -7.04 -5.90
N GLU A 134 -5.04 -7.17 -6.62
CA GLU A 134 -6.23 -6.36 -6.36
C GLU A 134 -7.04 -6.94 -5.20
N ILE A 135 -7.46 -6.04 -4.31
CA ILE A 135 -8.29 -6.33 -3.15
C ILE A 135 -9.55 -5.48 -3.28
N LEU A 136 -10.71 -6.11 -3.17
CA LEU A 136 -11.98 -5.39 -3.16
C LEU A 136 -12.45 -5.22 -1.73
N VAL A 137 -12.80 -4.00 -1.36
CA VAL A 137 -13.46 -3.66 -0.10
C VAL A 137 -14.89 -3.25 -0.40
N TRP A 138 -15.89 -3.89 0.21
CA TRP A 138 -17.30 -3.51 0.07
C TRP A 138 -17.87 -2.76 1.29
N GLY A 139 -17.04 -2.57 2.32
CA GLY A 139 -17.32 -1.67 3.44
C GLY A 139 -16.80 -0.24 3.23
N GLU A 140 -17.09 0.63 4.19
CA GLU A 140 -16.38 1.91 4.34
C GLU A 140 -14.94 1.64 4.77
N ILE A 141 -13.98 2.39 4.21
CA ILE A 141 -12.62 2.51 4.72
C ILE A 141 -12.62 3.68 5.72
N PRO A 142 -12.55 3.42 7.03
CA PRO A 142 -12.64 4.47 8.03
C PRO A 142 -11.42 5.39 7.94
N LYS A 143 -11.60 6.67 8.26
CA LYS A 143 -10.50 7.64 8.32
C LYS A 143 -9.33 7.13 9.17
N ASP A 144 -9.64 6.54 10.33
CA ASP A 144 -8.64 6.06 11.29
C ASP A 144 -7.83 4.85 10.80
N SER A 145 -8.26 4.20 9.73
CA SER A 145 -7.46 3.17 9.04
C SER A 145 -6.36 3.75 8.17
N THR A 146 -6.41 5.06 7.85
CA THR A 146 -5.40 5.71 7.01
C THR A 146 -4.14 6.01 7.82
N ILE A 147 -3.08 5.24 7.56
CA ILE A 147 -1.76 5.40 8.18
C ILE A 147 -1.15 6.73 7.76
N CYS A 148 -1.15 7.01 6.46
CA CYS A 148 -0.74 8.27 5.88
C CYS A 148 -1.26 8.43 4.44
N ARG A 149 -1.19 9.67 3.95
CA ARG A 149 -1.51 10.05 2.58
C ARG A 149 -0.25 10.53 1.90
N TRP A 150 0.05 10.01 0.72
CA TRP A 150 1.18 10.42 -0.11
C TRP A 150 0.68 11.19 -1.34
N PRO A 151 0.59 12.53 -1.28
CA PRO A 151 0.31 13.34 -2.46
C PRO A 151 1.38 13.13 -3.53
N LYS A 152 0.98 13.02 -4.79
CA LYS A 152 1.89 12.85 -5.93
C LYS A 152 3.05 13.86 -5.92
N PRO A 153 2.86 15.18 -5.68
CA PRO A 153 3.97 16.12 -5.58
C PRO A 153 5.00 15.75 -4.50
N ARG A 154 4.55 15.25 -3.35
CA ARG A 154 5.46 14.85 -2.26
C ARG A 154 6.20 13.56 -2.58
N ILE A 155 5.56 12.60 -3.27
CA ILE A 155 6.25 11.41 -3.79
C ILE A 155 7.42 11.84 -4.66
N ILE A 156 7.17 12.75 -5.62
CA ILE A 156 8.17 13.23 -6.57
C ILE A 156 9.36 13.92 -5.86
N THR A 157 9.10 14.72 -4.83
CA THR A 157 10.15 15.48 -4.13
C THR A 157 10.73 14.76 -2.92
N SER A 158 10.30 13.53 -2.60
CA SER A 158 10.68 12.82 -1.37
C SER A 158 12.15 12.35 -1.34
N GLY A 159 12.81 12.29 -2.49
CA GLY A 159 14.10 11.63 -2.62
C GLY A 159 13.99 10.11 -2.82
N LEU A 160 12.77 9.54 -2.84
CA LEU A 160 12.56 8.11 -3.14
C LEU A 160 13.23 7.70 -4.46
N PHE A 161 13.14 8.56 -5.48
CA PHE A 161 13.75 8.33 -6.80
C PHE A 161 15.26 8.56 -6.85
N GLN A 162 15.87 9.12 -5.80
CA GLN A 162 17.32 9.20 -5.70
C GLN A 162 17.92 7.87 -5.22
N VAL A 163 17.17 7.17 -4.37
CA VAL A 163 17.52 5.84 -3.86
C VAL A 163 17.26 4.77 -4.92
N PHE A 164 16.10 4.86 -5.60
CA PHE A 164 15.71 3.95 -6.69
C PHE A 164 15.35 4.77 -7.94
N PRO A 165 16.34 5.15 -8.76
CA PRO A 165 16.13 5.92 -10.00
C PRO A 165 15.11 5.33 -10.96
N SER A 166 15.00 4.01 -11.01
CA SER A 166 14.05 3.30 -11.87
C SER A 166 12.59 3.64 -11.57
N LEU A 167 12.25 3.91 -10.30
CA LEU A 167 10.93 4.43 -9.93
C LEU A 167 10.64 5.81 -10.57
N GLY A 168 11.68 6.62 -10.77
CA GLY A 168 11.60 7.93 -11.43
C GLY A 168 11.60 7.85 -12.96
N THR A 169 12.27 6.85 -13.55
CA THR A 169 12.27 6.60 -15.01
C THR A 169 10.84 6.40 -15.54
N MET A 170 9.99 5.78 -14.73
CA MET A 170 8.55 5.60 -14.99
C MET A 170 7.83 6.90 -15.40
N MET A 171 8.22 8.04 -14.81
CA MET A 171 7.59 9.33 -15.11
C MET A 171 7.97 9.90 -16.48
N ARG A 172 9.13 9.51 -17.02
CA ARG A 172 9.73 10.13 -18.21
C ARG A 172 9.21 9.55 -19.51
N VAL A 173 8.65 8.34 -19.50
CA VAL A 173 8.28 7.66 -20.73
C VAL A 173 6.78 7.78 -20.99
N SER A 174 6.43 8.62 -21.97
CA SER A 174 5.05 9.02 -22.29
C SER A 174 4.21 7.94 -22.99
N TYR A 175 4.84 6.91 -23.57
CA TYR A 175 4.16 5.84 -24.32
C TYR A 175 3.91 4.58 -23.50
N LEU A 176 4.34 4.54 -22.24
CA LEU A 176 4.30 3.34 -21.40
C LEU A 176 3.04 3.28 -20.55
N ARG A 177 1.86 3.23 -21.20
CA ARG A 177 0.69 2.57 -20.59
C ARG A 177 0.92 1.06 -20.34
N PHE A 178 2.06 0.55 -20.79
CA PHE A 178 2.43 -0.87 -20.84
C PHE A 178 3.83 -1.21 -20.30
N VAL A 179 4.48 -0.36 -19.47
CA VAL A 179 5.57 -0.93 -18.63
C VAL A 179 4.92 -1.92 -17.71
N GLY A 180 5.07 -3.20 -18.02
CA GLY A 180 4.65 -4.26 -17.14
C GLY A 180 5.35 -4.06 -15.80
N LEU A 181 4.62 -4.29 -14.71
CA LEU A 181 5.19 -4.29 -13.35
C LEU A 181 6.50 -5.13 -13.27
N GLN A 182 6.60 -6.20 -14.07
CA GLN A 182 7.80 -7.02 -14.22
C GLN A 182 9.03 -6.26 -14.71
N GLU A 183 8.87 -5.36 -15.68
CA GLU A 183 9.99 -4.54 -16.17
C GLU A 183 10.44 -3.54 -15.10
N LEU A 184 9.50 -2.96 -14.34
CA LEU A 184 9.83 -2.11 -13.20
C LEU A 184 10.61 -2.89 -12.13
N GLU A 185 10.16 -4.10 -11.79
CA GLU A 185 10.85 -4.97 -10.84
C GLU A 185 12.27 -5.32 -11.31
N ALA A 186 12.44 -5.61 -12.60
CA ALA A 186 13.76 -5.86 -13.19
C ALA A 186 14.68 -4.63 -13.11
N GLN A 187 14.14 -3.44 -13.38
CA GLN A 187 14.89 -2.17 -13.28
C GLN A 187 15.26 -1.85 -11.83
N LEU A 188 14.34 -2.06 -10.87
CA LEU A 188 14.63 -1.95 -9.43
C LEU A 188 15.75 -2.90 -8.99
N ASN A 189 15.73 -4.14 -9.50
CA ASN A 189 16.79 -5.10 -9.23
C ASN A 189 18.15 -4.65 -9.79
N LYS A 190 18.14 -4.03 -10.97
CA LYS A 190 19.34 -3.45 -11.57
C LYS A 190 19.86 -2.27 -10.74
N ASP A 191 19.00 -1.38 -10.27
CA ASP A 191 19.39 -0.28 -9.37
C ASP A 191 20.07 -0.84 -8.11
N PHE A 192 19.44 -1.84 -7.48
CA PHE A 192 19.96 -2.49 -6.28
C PHE A 192 21.36 -3.09 -6.46
N LYS A 193 21.60 -3.74 -7.61
CA LYS A 193 22.89 -4.34 -7.96
C LYS A 193 23.96 -3.29 -8.26
N ASN A 194 23.60 -2.21 -8.96
CA ASN A 194 24.55 -1.20 -9.42
C ASN A 194 24.93 -0.20 -8.32
N LYS A 195 24.01 0.09 -7.42
CA LYS A 195 24.20 1.00 -6.29
C LYS A 195 23.36 0.46 -5.15
N ARG A 196 24.00 -0.13 -4.14
CA ARG A 196 23.27 -0.57 -2.95
C ARG A 196 22.49 0.63 -2.41
N PRO A 197 21.16 0.53 -2.23
CA PRO A 197 20.34 1.66 -1.83
C PRO A 197 20.83 2.18 -0.49
N VAL A 198 20.98 3.49 -0.35
CA VAL A 198 21.39 4.10 0.91
C VAL A 198 20.19 4.02 1.85
N SER A 199 20.15 2.99 2.68
CA SER A 199 19.06 2.67 3.62
C SER A 199 18.62 3.90 4.44
N ALA A 200 19.58 4.76 4.80
CA ALA A 200 19.34 6.02 5.50
C ALA A 200 18.60 7.09 4.66
N GLU A 201 18.87 7.18 3.36
CA GLU A 201 18.16 8.07 2.44
C GLU A 201 16.71 7.62 2.27
N LEU A 202 16.48 6.31 2.17
CA LEU A 202 15.12 5.77 2.12
C LEU A 202 14.36 6.05 3.42
N ALA A 203 15.01 5.93 4.58
CA ALA A 203 14.39 6.32 5.85
C ALA A 203 14.00 7.81 5.87
N ARG A 204 14.84 8.70 5.32
CA ARG A 204 14.52 10.13 5.20
C ARG A 204 13.38 10.38 4.23
N ALA A 205 13.35 9.68 3.09
CA ALA A 205 12.30 9.79 2.09
C ALA A 205 10.93 9.35 2.66
N LEU A 206 10.88 8.20 3.34
CA LEU A 206 9.65 7.72 3.97
C LEU A 206 9.18 8.65 5.09
N ARG A 207 10.10 9.21 5.88
CA ARG A 207 9.77 10.26 6.85
C ARG A 207 9.22 11.52 6.16
N PHE A 208 9.78 11.92 5.03
CA PHE A 208 9.29 13.05 4.24
C PHE A 208 7.88 12.77 3.69
N LEU A 209 7.52 11.50 3.49
CA LEU A 209 6.18 11.04 3.15
C LEU A 209 5.30 10.80 4.39
N ASP A 210 5.58 11.53 5.47
CA ASP A 210 4.86 11.53 6.75
C ASP A 210 4.79 10.17 7.47
N MET A 211 5.60 9.18 7.07
CA MET A 211 5.70 7.96 7.85
C MET A 211 6.43 8.21 9.17
N LYS A 212 5.92 7.65 10.26
CA LYS A 212 6.54 7.73 11.58
C LYS A 212 7.79 6.81 11.59
N PRO A 213 9.01 7.32 11.85
CA PRO A 213 10.23 6.51 11.80
C PRO A 213 10.24 5.29 12.73
N SER A 214 9.61 5.40 13.89
CA SER A 214 9.52 4.29 14.85
C SER A 214 8.33 3.35 14.60
N SER A 215 7.62 3.46 13.47
CA SER A 215 6.45 2.63 13.19
C SER A 215 6.82 1.33 12.47
N SER A 216 6.10 0.26 12.79
CA SER A 216 6.14 -0.99 12.04
C SER A 216 5.78 -0.77 10.57
N HIS A 217 4.81 0.12 10.29
CA HIS A 217 4.40 0.47 8.93
C HIS A 217 5.56 1.02 8.08
N MET A 218 6.36 1.93 8.62
CA MET A 218 7.52 2.46 7.90
C MET A 218 8.55 1.37 7.60
N LYS A 219 8.79 0.47 8.55
CA LYS A 219 9.67 -0.68 8.33
C LYS A 219 9.07 -1.66 7.30
N GLN A 220 7.76 -1.87 7.29
CA GLN A 220 7.10 -2.76 6.32
C GLN A 220 7.23 -2.23 4.89
N VAL A 221 7.00 -0.93 4.68
CA VAL A 221 7.21 -0.26 3.38
C VAL A 221 8.66 -0.37 2.94
N PHE A 222 9.62 -0.13 3.84
CA PHE A 222 11.04 -0.31 3.55
C PHE A 222 11.36 -1.74 3.13
N MET A 223 10.94 -2.73 3.93
CA MET A 223 11.16 -4.15 3.67
C MET A 223 10.54 -4.60 2.35
N PHE A 224 9.36 -4.09 2.02
CA PHE A 224 8.68 -4.35 0.76
C PHE A 224 9.53 -3.88 -0.44
N ILE A 225 9.97 -2.62 -0.42
CA ILE A 225 10.78 -2.04 -1.49
C ILE A 225 12.12 -2.79 -1.62
N LEU A 226 12.77 -3.07 -0.48
CA LEU A 226 14.03 -3.81 -0.42
C LEU A 226 13.87 -5.24 -0.97
N GLY A 227 12.79 -5.94 -0.60
CA GLY A 227 12.51 -7.28 -1.10
C GLY A 227 12.30 -7.31 -2.60
N LYS A 228 11.51 -6.37 -3.14
CA LYS A 228 11.31 -6.22 -4.59
C LYS A 228 12.62 -5.92 -5.31
N ALA A 229 13.42 -5.00 -4.78
CA ALA A 229 14.74 -4.68 -5.29
C ALA A 229 15.69 -5.90 -5.25
N ALA A 230 15.58 -6.76 -4.23
CA ALA A 230 16.34 -8.00 -4.11
C ALA A 230 15.80 -9.16 -4.98
N GLY A 231 14.71 -8.95 -5.74
CA GLY A 231 14.07 -9.98 -6.58
C GLY A 231 13.26 -11.00 -5.78
N ILE A 232 12.68 -10.59 -4.66
CA ILE A 232 11.80 -11.42 -3.82
C ILE A 232 10.34 -11.06 -4.12
N GLU A 233 9.51 -12.08 -4.35
CA GLU A 233 8.06 -11.93 -4.56
C GLU A 233 7.34 -11.77 -3.21
N VAL A 234 7.39 -10.55 -2.66
CA VAL A 234 6.90 -10.25 -1.31
C VAL A 234 5.42 -10.59 -1.12
N GLU A 235 4.55 -10.24 -2.07
CA GLU A 235 3.09 -10.37 -1.97
C GLU A 235 2.58 -11.79 -2.22
N GLN A 236 3.40 -12.61 -2.88
CA GLN A 236 3.08 -14.02 -3.11
C GLN A 236 3.51 -14.89 -1.92
N SER A 237 4.36 -14.39 -1.03
CA SER A 237 4.94 -15.16 0.06
C SER A 237 5.07 -14.34 1.34
N PHE A 238 4.02 -13.63 1.74
CA PHE A 238 4.08 -12.75 2.92
C PHE A 238 4.63 -13.48 4.16
N ASP A 239 4.21 -14.72 4.40
CA ASP A 239 4.66 -15.52 5.55
C ASP A 239 6.17 -15.75 5.61
N ASN A 240 6.83 -15.87 4.45
CA ASN A 240 8.27 -16.15 4.36
C ASN A 240 9.10 -14.94 3.91
N ALA A 241 8.46 -13.89 3.41
CA ALA A 241 9.13 -12.74 2.79
C ALA A 241 10.12 -12.07 3.74
N GLU A 242 9.75 -11.84 5.01
CA GLU A 242 10.67 -11.21 5.96
C GLU A 242 11.93 -12.05 6.20
N ALA A 243 11.78 -13.37 6.36
CA ALA A 243 12.93 -14.26 6.56
C ALA A 243 13.84 -14.27 5.32
N ALA A 244 13.26 -14.33 4.12
CA ALA A 244 14.00 -14.28 2.87
C ALA A 244 14.75 -12.95 2.69
N ILE A 245 14.11 -11.82 3.03
CA ILE A 245 14.72 -10.48 2.96
C ILE A 245 15.85 -10.38 3.99
N LYS A 246 15.64 -10.80 5.24
CA LYS A 246 16.69 -10.80 6.28
C LYS A 246 17.90 -11.62 5.86
N GLY A 247 17.67 -12.82 5.30
CA GLY A 247 18.76 -13.69 4.84
C GLY A 247 19.64 -13.08 3.74
N ARG A 248 19.12 -12.13 2.95
CA ARG A 248 19.85 -11.50 1.83
C ARG A 248 20.31 -10.07 2.09
N CYS A 249 19.61 -9.33 2.95
CA CYS A 249 19.74 -7.88 3.07
C CYS A 249 19.84 -7.41 4.53
N GLN A 250 20.32 -8.25 5.44
CA GLN A 250 20.40 -7.91 6.88
C GLN A 250 21.12 -6.58 7.14
N ARG A 251 22.22 -6.33 6.42
CA ARG A 251 23.00 -5.10 6.58
C ARG A 251 22.18 -3.86 6.24
N GLU A 252 21.45 -3.87 5.13
CA GLU A 252 20.57 -2.78 4.71
C GLU A 252 19.44 -2.55 5.72
N ILE A 253 18.91 -3.63 6.32
CA ILE A 253 17.91 -3.55 7.39
C ILE A 253 18.49 -2.84 8.62
N ASP A 254 19.68 -3.24 9.07
CA ASP A 254 20.32 -2.66 10.26
C ASP A 254 20.61 -1.17 10.08
N GLU A 255 21.11 -0.78 8.91
CA GLU A 255 21.35 0.61 8.53
C GLU A 255 20.05 1.44 8.52
N PHE A 256 18.97 0.88 7.95
CA PHE A 256 17.66 1.53 7.95
C PHE A 256 17.14 1.75 9.37
N GLU A 257 17.20 0.72 10.21
CA GLU A 257 16.74 0.83 11.59
C GLU A 257 17.55 1.84 12.40
N GLN A 258 18.86 1.90 12.20
CA GLN A 258 19.70 2.92 12.80
C GLN A 258 19.25 4.33 12.38
N ALA A 259 19.09 4.56 11.08
CA ALA A 259 18.63 5.85 10.57
C ALA A 259 17.23 6.22 11.10
N ALA A 260 16.31 5.27 11.17
CA ALA A 260 14.97 5.47 11.72
C ALA A 260 15.01 5.85 13.22
N ARG A 261 15.88 5.23 14.01
CA ARG A 261 16.12 5.58 15.42
C ARG A 261 16.67 7.00 15.56
N GLU A 262 17.64 7.38 14.74
CA GLU A 262 18.21 8.74 14.72
C GLU A 262 17.16 9.79 14.37
N LEU A 263 16.36 9.54 13.33
CA LEU A 263 15.26 10.41 12.93
C LEU A 263 14.22 10.58 14.05
N THR A 264 13.92 9.51 14.79
CA THR A 264 13.03 9.56 15.96
C THR A 264 13.60 10.47 17.05
N ARG A 265 14.87 10.30 17.40
CA ARG A 265 15.57 11.13 18.42
C ARG A 265 15.54 12.61 18.04
N LEU A 266 15.88 12.95 16.80
CA LEU A 266 15.85 14.34 16.31
C LEU A 266 14.46 14.98 16.41
N SER A 267 13.40 14.21 16.17
CA SER A 267 12.01 14.67 16.28
C SER A 267 11.60 14.96 17.71
N ALA A 268 12.09 14.17 18.68
CA ALA A 268 11.85 14.38 20.10
C ALA A 268 12.57 15.64 20.63
N THR A 269 13.82 15.87 20.22
CA THR A 269 14.60 17.04 20.62
C THR A 269 13.98 18.35 20.09
N ARG A 270 13.45 18.34 18.87
CA ARG A 270 12.79 19.52 18.27
C ARG A 270 11.49 19.89 18.98
N LYS A 271 10.70 18.90 19.44
CA LYS A 271 9.50 19.12 20.26
C LYS A 271 9.83 19.73 21.63
N ARG A 272 10.95 19.35 22.25
CA ARG A 272 11.40 19.90 23.55
C ARG A 272 11.90 21.35 23.47
N ARG A 273 12.30 21.83 22.29
CA ARG A 273 12.83 23.18 22.08
C ARG A 273 11.78 24.22 21.68
N MET A 274 10.52 23.84 21.46
CA MET A 274 9.44 24.80 21.22
C MET A 274 8.78 25.15 22.56
N PRO A 275 8.88 26.41 23.03
CA PRO A 275 8.21 26.80 24.27
C PRO A 275 6.70 26.73 24.05
N THR A 276 6.01 26.04 24.95
CA THR A 276 4.57 26.12 25.11
C THR A 276 4.21 27.58 25.35
N LYS A 277 3.64 28.24 24.34
CA LYS A 277 2.93 29.49 24.57
C LYS A 277 1.76 29.17 25.51
N ARG A 278 1.91 29.59 26.76
CA ARG A 278 0.80 29.75 27.71
C ARG A 278 0.02 31.00 27.33
#